data_AF-A0AAP5H2Q2-F1
#
_entry.id   AF-A0AAP5H2Q2-F1
#
_cell.length_a   1.000
_cell.length_b   1.000
_cell.length_c   1.000
_cell.angle_alpha   90.00
_cell.angle_beta   90.00
_cell.angle_gamma   90.00
#
_symmetry.space_group_name_H-M   'P 1'
#
loop_
_entity.id
_entity.type
_entity.pdbx_description
1 polymer ?
#
loop_
_entity_poly.entity_id
_entity_poly.type
_entity_poly.pdbx_seq_one_letter_code
_entity_poly.pdbx_strand_id
1 'polypeptide(L)'
;MKDKFMQEDRQESTDLSTVESQRNDLFLEEFPEGPYGSSLMSESLGKSSPWRVDQRTAHRFDYENHELHEGDIRDYPGQDVFDETVPDKVSRPQYPE
;
A
#
# COMPACT_ATOMS: atom_id res chain seq x y z
N MET A 1 11.70 19.03 7.03
CA MET A 1 10.90 18.02 7.77
C MET A 1 11.77 16.78 7.79
N LYS A 2 12.22 16.30 8.96
CA LYS A 2 13.05 15.09 9.04
C LYS A 2 12.26 13.92 8.48
N ASP A 3 12.91 13.11 7.64
CA ASP A 3 12.32 12.05 6.85
C ASP A 3 11.40 11.16 7.70
N LYS A 4 10.09 11.19 7.40
CA LYS A 4 9.09 10.33 8.05
C LYS A 4 9.30 8.84 7.72
N PHE A 5 10.14 8.56 6.75
CA PHE A 5 10.41 7.22 6.22
C PHE A 5 11.89 6.89 6.36
N MET A 6 12.17 5.68 6.82
CA MET A 6 13.51 5.10 6.80
C MET A 6 13.86 4.74 5.36
N GLN A 7 14.96 5.34 4.88
CA GLN A 7 15.60 4.92 3.63
C GLN A 7 16.45 3.69 3.88
N GLU A 8 16.46 2.77 2.92
CA GLU A 8 17.29 1.57 2.98
C GLU A 8 18.40 1.65 1.94
N ASP A 9 19.57 1.17 2.31
CA ASP A 9 20.73 1.12 1.44
C ASP A 9 20.61 -0.10 0.51
N ARG A 10 20.03 0.12 -0.67
CA ARG A 10 19.73 -0.94 -1.65
C ARG A 10 20.98 -1.26 -2.48
N GLN A 11 21.47 -2.49 -2.39
CA GLN A 11 22.56 -2.98 -3.24
C GLN A 11 22.05 -3.39 -4.63
N GLU A 12 22.89 -3.35 -5.67
CA GLU A 12 22.51 -3.76 -7.03
C GLU A 12 21.96 -5.20 -7.09
N SER A 13 22.41 -6.07 -6.19
CA SER A 13 21.91 -7.44 -6.00
C SER A 13 21.08 -7.50 -4.72
N THR A 14 19.83 -7.01 -4.75
CA THR A 14 18.89 -7.08 -3.62
C THR A 14 18.32 -8.49 -3.43
N ASP A 15 17.64 -8.71 -2.31
CA ASP A 15 16.86 -9.91 -2.01
C ASP A 15 15.82 -10.25 -3.11
N LEU A 16 15.32 -11.49 -3.06
CA LEU A 16 14.29 -11.97 -4.00
C LEU A 16 13.01 -11.13 -3.88
N SER A 17 12.29 -10.95 -4.99
CA SER A 17 11.04 -10.17 -5.02
C SER A 17 10.00 -10.64 -4.00
N THR A 18 9.94 -11.95 -3.72
CA THR A 18 9.06 -12.52 -2.68
C THR A 18 9.44 -12.06 -1.26
N VAL A 19 10.74 -11.91 -0.98
CA VAL A 19 11.23 -11.45 0.33
C VAL A 19 10.88 -9.97 0.51
N GLU A 20 11.10 -9.17 -0.54
CA GLU A 20 10.76 -7.74 -0.53
C GLU A 20 9.24 -7.52 -0.41
N SER A 21 8.42 -8.31 -1.10
CA SER A 21 6.96 -8.26 -0.97
C SER A 21 6.50 -8.57 0.46
N GLN A 22 6.96 -9.66 1.08
CA GLN A 22 6.59 -9.99 2.46
C GLN A 22 6.99 -8.90 3.47
N ARG A 23 8.05 -8.14 3.17
CA ARG A 23 8.58 -7.10 4.05
C ARG A 23 7.85 -5.76 3.88
N ASN A 24 7.43 -5.46 2.66
CA ASN A 24 6.93 -4.14 2.27
C ASN A 24 5.40 -4.09 2.09
N ASP A 25 4.76 -5.20 1.77
CA ASP A 25 3.31 -5.28 1.63
C ASP A 25 2.66 -5.47 3.01
N LEU A 26 2.00 -4.40 3.46
CA LEU A 26 1.40 -4.33 4.79
C LEU A 26 -0.07 -4.76 4.75
N PHE A 27 -0.41 -5.67 5.67
CA PHE A 27 -1.78 -6.02 5.98
C PHE A 27 -2.28 -5.20 7.18
N LEU A 28 -3.57 -4.86 7.15
CA LEU A 28 -4.22 -4.17 8.25
C LEU A 28 -4.44 -5.15 9.41
N GLU A 29 -4.06 -4.73 10.61
CA GLU A 29 -4.33 -5.48 11.83
C GLU A 29 -5.82 -5.37 12.20
N GLU A 30 -6.42 -6.49 12.60
CA GLU A 30 -7.83 -6.55 12.99
C GLU A 30 -8.08 -5.96 14.39
N PHE A 31 -7.13 -6.13 15.31
CA PHE A 31 -7.20 -5.66 16.70
C PHE A 31 -5.96 -4.85 17.08
N PRO A 32 -5.92 -3.54 16.80
CA PRO A 32 -4.78 -2.69 17.15
C PRO A 32 -4.46 -2.64 18.66
N GLU A 33 -5.45 -2.90 19.51
CA GLU A 33 -5.28 -3.06 20.96
C GLU A 33 -4.82 -4.47 21.41
N GLY A 34 -4.71 -5.40 20.48
CA GLY A 34 -4.41 -6.81 20.72
C GLY A 34 -5.66 -7.65 21.06
N PRO A 35 -5.46 -8.96 21.33
CA PRO A 35 -6.56 -9.89 21.60
C PRO A 35 -7.32 -9.55 22.88
N TYR A 36 -8.56 -10.03 23.01
CA TYR A 36 -9.35 -9.83 24.23
C TYR A 36 -8.58 -10.30 25.48
N GLY A 37 -8.50 -9.42 26.50
CA GLY A 37 -7.70 -9.66 27.71
C GLY A 37 -6.23 -9.20 27.60
N SER A 38 -5.83 -8.64 26.46
CA SER A 38 -4.58 -7.90 26.26
C SER A 38 -4.43 -6.77 27.30
N SER A 39 -3.28 -6.71 27.97
CA SER A 39 -2.88 -5.57 28.81
C SER A 39 -2.16 -4.49 28.00
N LEU A 40 -2.06 -4.63 26.67
CA LEU A 40 -1.38 -3.65 25.83
C LEU A 40 -2.24 -2.38 25.76
N MET A 41 -1.78 -1.34 26.46
CA MET A 41 -2.24 0.02 26.20
C MET A 41 -1.43 0.56 25.04
N SER A 42 -2.01 0.58 23.84
CA SER A 42 -1.39 1.25 22.71
C SER A 42 -1.46 2.77 22.92
N GLU A 43 -0.32 3.38 23.23
CA GLU A 43 -0.23 4.82 23.50
C GLU A 43 -0.46 5.67 22.24
N SER A 44 -0.22 5.09 21.06
CA SER A 44 -0.41 5.75 19.77
C SER A 44 -0.90 4.78 18.70
N LEU A 45 -1.89 5.20 17.92
CA LEU A 45 -2.36 4.44 16.76
C LEU A 45 -1.27 4.36 15.67
N GLY A 46 -1.11 3.20 15.06
CA GLY A 46 -0.21 2.97 13.93
C GLY A 46 0.86 1.91 14.20
N LYS A 47 1.95 1.99 13.45
CA LYS A 47 3.03 1.00 13.48
C LYS A 47 4.00 1.27 14.62
N SER A 48 4.41 0.21 15.33
CA SER A 48 5.39 0.28 16.43
C SER A 48 6.83 0.53 15.96
N SER A 49 7.12 0.24 14.68
CA SER A 49 8.41 0.51 14.05
C SER A 49 8.26 1.65 13.03
N PRO A 50 9.35 2.35 12.69
CA PRO A 50 9.29 3.38 11.67
C PRO A 50 8.81 2.83 10.32
N TRP A 51 8.22 3.72 9.53
CA TRP A 51 7.77 3.42 8.17
C TRP A 51 8.98 3.34 7.23
N ARG A 52 8.97 2.40 6.30
CA ARG A 52 9.95 2.35 5.20
C ARG A 52 9.38 3.07 3.98
N VAL A 53 10.25 3.56 3.12
CA VAL A 53 9.82 4.23 1.86
C VAL A 53 9.06 3.27 0.94
N ASP A 54 9.50 2.02 0.87
CA ASP A 54 8.93 1.01 -0.02
C ASP A 54 7.66 0.34 0.54
N GLN A 55 7.29 0.64 1.80
CA GLN A 55 6.13 0.03 2.42
C GLN A 55 4.83 0.57 1.83
N ARG A 56 3.92 -0.34 1.48
CA ARG A 56 2.61 -0.04 0.91
C ARG A 56 1.53 -0.89 1.55
N THR A 57 0.32 -0.36 1.64
CA THR A 57 -0.84 -1.13 2.09
C THR A 57 -1.30 -2.02 0.95
N ALA A 58 -1.53 -3.30 1.22
CA ALA A 58 -2.21 -4.18 0.27
C ALA A 58 -3.66 -3.71 0.10
N HIS A 59 -3.92 -2.94 -0.97
CA HIS A 59 -5.25 -2.44 -1.27
C HIS A 59 -6.14 -3.58 -1.77
N ARG A 60 -7.33 -3.72 -1.18
CA ARG A 60 -8.29 -4.79 -1.53
C ARG A 60 -8.84 -4.73 -2.95
N PHE A 61 -8.64 -3.62 -3.65
CA PHE A 61 -9.11 -3.36 -5.01
C PHE A 61 -7.97 -3.18 -6.00
N ASP A 62 -6.76 -3.49 -5.55
CA ASP A 62 -5.55 -3.39 -6.35
C ASP A 62 -5.12 -4.78 -6.84
N TYR A 63 -4.17 -4.80 -7.76
CA TYR A 63 -3.68 -6.02 -8.34
C TYR A 63 -2.85 -6.82 -7.33
N GLU A 64 -3.04 -8.14 -7.30
CA GLU A 64 -2.21 -9.03 -6.50
C GLU A 64 -0.75 -9.02 -6.97
N ASN A 65 -0.54 -8.92 -8.29
CA ASN A 65 0.78 -8.85 -8.91
C ASN A 65 0.94 -7.53 -9.67
N HIS A 66 1.49 -6.53 -9.00
CA HIS A 66 1.71 -5.22 -9.61
C HIS A 66 2.64 -5.28 -10.81
N GLU A 67 3.76 -6.01 -10.73
CA GLU A 67 4.76 -6.09 -11.81
C GLU A 67 4.14 -6.61 -13.12
N LEU A 68 3.21 -7.56 -13.04
CA LEU A 68 2.52 -8.08 -14.22
C LEU A 68 1.57 -7.06 -14.85
N HIS A 69 0.99 -6.17 -14.04
CA HIS A 69 0.00 -5.19 -14.44
C HIS A 69 0.56 -3.77 -14.56
N GLU A 70 1.87 -3.60 -14.37
CA GLU A 70 2.56 -2.32 -14.54
C GLU A 70 2.47 -1.86 -16.00
N GLY A 71 1.82 -0.72 -16.22
CA GLY A 71 1.63 -0.13 -17.55
C GLY A 71 0.30 -0.51 -18.23
N ASP A 72 -0.45 -1.45 -17.67
CA ASP A 72 -1.83 -1.71 -18.09
C ASP A 72 -2.75 -0.67 -17.45
N ILE A 73 -3.54 0.03 -18.26
CA ILE A 73 -4.53 1.01 -17.80
C ILE A 73 -5.90 0.35 -17.84
N ARG A 74 -6.62 0.39 -16.71
CA ARG A 74 -8.01 -0.04 -16.61
C ARG A 74 -8.90 0.86 -17.46
N ASP A 75 -9.80 0.23 -18.23
CA ASP A 75 -10.68 0.92 -19.18
C ASP A 75 -11.64 1.93 -18.52
N TYR A 76 -11.93 1.77 -17.23
CA TYR A 76 -12.86 2.65 -16.54
C TYR A 76 -12.12 3.91 -16.02
N PRO A 77 -12.63 5.11 -16.34
CA PRO A 77 -11.99 6.35 -15.94
C PRO A 77 -11.84 6.45 -14.41
N GLY A 78 -10.64 6.79 -13.94
CA GLY A 78 -10.36 6.96 -12.52
C GLY A 78 -10.08 5.68 -11.73
N GLN A 79 -9.93 4.51 -12.37
CA GLN A 79 -9.63 3.25 -11.65
C GLN A 79 -8.15 3.06 -11.27
N ASP A 80 -7.21 3.65 -12.01
CA ASP A 80 -5.76 3.50 -11.73
C ASP A 80 -5.15 4.71 -10.99
N VAL A 81 -5.95 5.76 -10.80
CA VAL A 81 -5.54 6.97 -10.09
C VAL A 81 -6.32 7.03 -8.79
N PHE A 82 -5.61 7.16 -7.66
CA PHE A 82 -6.20 7.24 -6.32
C PHE A 82 -5.89 8.56 -5.62
N ASP A 83 -5.49 9.59 -6.38
CA ASP A 83 -5.16 10.93 -5.87
C ASP A 83 -6.33 11.92 -6.08
N GLU A 84 -6.21 13.11 -5.49
CA GLU A 84 -7.17 14.23 -5.50
C GLU A 84 -7.61 14.67 -6.91
N THR A 85 -6.89 14.25 -7.95
CA THR A 85 -7.23 14.47 -9.36
C THR A 85 -8.45 13.69 -9.85
N VAL A 86 -8.93 12.69 -9.10
CA VAL A 86 -10.13 11.93 -9.46
C VAL A 86 -11.40 12.63 -8.98
N PRO A 87 -12.30 13.06 -9.87
CA PRO A 87 -13.54 13.68 -9.46
C PRO A 87 -14.47 12.67 -8.76
N ASP A 88 -15.09 13.06 -7.64
CA ASP A 88 -16.05 12.27 -6.82
C ASP A 88 -17.19 11.61 -7.61
N LYS A 89 -17.44 12.04 -8.86
CA LYS A 89 -18.51 11.55 -9.72
C LYS A 89 -17.98 11.10 -11.07
N VAL A 90 -17.42 9.89 -11.12
CA VAL A 90 -17.15 9.21 -12.39
C VAL A 90 -18.33 8.32 -12.75
N SER A 91 -19.28 8.82 -13.55
CA SER A 91 -20.57 8.16 -13.74
C SER A 91 -20.66 7.22 -14.95
N ARG A 92 -19.70 7.21 -15.88
CA ARG A 92 -19.78 6.38 -17.09
C ARG A 92 -18.40 5.91 -17.58
N PRO A 93 -18.27 4.63 -18.00
CA PRO A 93 -17.14 4.19 -18.81
C PRO A 93 -17.16 4.94 -20.16
N GLN A 94 -16.01 5.43 -20.60
CA GLN A 94 -15.85 6.05 -21.92
C GLN A 94 -15.47 4.95 -22.92
N TYR A 95 -16.46 4.19 -23.41
CA TYR A 95 -16.20 3.26 -24.51
C TYR A 95 -16.04 4.06 -25.82
N PRO A 96 -14.99 3.82 -26.64
CA PRO A 96 -14.99 4.30 -28.01
C PRO A 96 -16.04 3.53 -28.83
N GLU A 97 -16.76 4.24 -29.70
CA GLU A 97 -17.63 3.67 -30.75
C GLU A 97 -16.83 2.98 -31.86
#